data_AF-A0A8J5QPA6-F1
#
_entry.id   AF-A0A8J5QPA6-F1
#
_cell.length_a   1.000
_cell.length_b   1.000
_cell.length_c   1.000
_cell.angle_alpha   90.00
_cell.angle_beta   90.00
_cell.angle_gamma   90.00
#
_symmetry.space_group_name_H-M   'P 1'
#
loop_
_entity.id
_entity.type
_entity.pdbx_description
1 polymer ?
#
loop_
_entity_poly.entity_id
_entity_poly.type
_entity_poly.pdbx_seq_one_letter_code
_entity_poly.pdbx_strand_id
1 'polypeptide(L)' 'MKNYRFRYMFDDKLVTVWSAPNYCYRCGNVASILNFTSVDQRSTILFQAVPDSERVIPSLTITPYFL' A
#
# COMPACT_ATOMS: atom_id res chain seq x y z
N MET A 1 -0.62 -15.65 -6.00
CA MET A 1 -0.86 -14.65 -4.93
C MET A 1 -1.68 -13.51 -5.54
N LYS A 2 -3.01 -13.54 -5.36
CA LYS A 2 -4.00 -12.75 -6.12
C LYS A 2 -3.90 -11.23 -5.88
N ASN A 3 -4.30 -10.46 -6.90
CA ASN A 3 -4.13 -9.02 -7.11
C ASN A 3 -4.90 -8.10 -6.15
N TYR A 4 -4.74 -8.18 -4.82
CA TYR A 4 -5.49 -7.33 -3.87
C TYR A 4 -5.00 -5.87 -3.77
N ARG A 5 -3.96 -5.55 -4.50
CA ARG A 5 -3.20 -4.29 -4.36
C ARG A 5 -3.90 -3.16 -5.09
N PHE A 6 -4.71 -3.52 -6.07
CA PHE A 6 -5.50 -2.63 -6.90
C PHE A 6 -6.69 -3.42 -7.46
N ARG A 7 -7.92 -2.95 -7.27
CA ARG A 7 -9.12 -3.64 -7.77
C ARG A 7 -10.24 -2.67 -8.07
N TYR A 8 -10.74 -2.70 -9.29
CA TYR A 8 -12.02 -2.09 -9.66
C TYR A 8 -13.19 -2.97 -9.27
N MET A 9 -14.27 -2.33 -8.85
CA MET A 9 -15.51 -2.96 -8.40
C MET A 9 -16.71 -2.11 -8.83
N PHE A 10 -17.89 -2.73 -8.90
CA PHE A 10 -19.15 -2.05 -9.22
C PHE A 10 -19.10 -1.28 -10.56
N ASP A 11 -18.76 -1.98 -11.65
CA ASP A 11 -18.65 -1.41 -13.00
C ASP A 11 -17.68 -0.22 -13.05
N ASP A 12 -16.48 -0.41 -12.49
CA ASP A 12 -15.41 0.59 -12.39
C ASP A 12 -15.77 1.89 -11.64
N LYS A 13 -16.92 1.93 -10.94
CA LYS A 13 -17.34 3.07 -10.13
C LYS A 13 -16.60 3.17 -8.80
N LEU A 14 -15.98 2.08 -8.37
CA LEU A 14 -15.16 2.04 -7.16
C LEU A 14 -13.83 1.38 -7.46
N VAL A 15 -12.78 1.94 -6.88
CA VAL A 15 -11.44 1.36 -6.95
C VAL A 15 -10.84 1.26 -5.55
N THR A 16 -10.31 0.09 -5.22
CA THR A 16 -9.47 -0.11 -4.04
C THR A 16 -8.02 0.01 -4.45
N VAL A 17 -7.26 0.87 -3.74
CA VAL A 17 -5.82 1.06 -3.93
C VAL A 17 -5.15 0.78 -2.57
N TRP A 18 -4.12 -0.06 -2.55
CA TRP A 18 -3.38 -0.37 -1.33
C TRP A 18 -1.92 0.06 -1.44
N SER A 19 -1.54 1.11 -0.72
CA SER A 19 -0.22 1.74 -0.86
C SER A 19 0.80 1.35 0.22
N ALA A 20 0.50 0.36 1.07
CA ALA A 20 1.40 -0.08 2.14
C ALA A 20 2.06 -1.44 1.81
N PRO A 21 3.29 -1.47 1.24
CA PRO A 21 3.94 -2.71 0.89
C PRO A 21 4.47 -3.39 2.17
N ASN A 22 4.49 -4.73 2.15
CA ASN A 22 4.80 -5.58 3.31
C ASN A 22 4.10 -5.08 4.59
N TYR A 23 2.78 -4.99 4.55
CA TYR A 23 1.97 -4.42 5.63
C TYR A 23 2.29 -5.08 6.98
N CYS A 24 2.47 -4.22 7.98
CA CYS A 24 2.93 -4.59 9.31
C CYS A 24 4.16 -5.50 9.33
N TYR A 25 5.00 -5.45 8.30
CA TYR A 25 6.21 -6.26 8.14
C TYR A 25 5.99 -7.77 8.16
N ARG A 26 4.77 -8.20 7.83
CA ARG A 26 4.32 -9.60 7.93
C ARG A 26 3.70 -10.11 6.64
N CYS A 27 2.99 -9.24 5.92
CA CYS A 27 2.10 -9.68 4.87
C CYS A 27 2.80 -9.99 3.54
N GLY A 28 4.02 -9.49 3.31
CA GLY A 28 4.76 -9.71 2.05
C GLY A 28 4.02 -9.21 0.80
N ASN A 29 3.01 -8.34 0.95
CA ASN A 29 2.25 -7.81 -0.16
C ASN A 29 3.04 -6.70 -0.87
N VAL A 30 3.02 -6.65 -2.20
CA VAL A 30 3.38 -5.41 -2.91
C VAL A 30 2.27 -4.36 -2.77
N ALA A 31 2.55 -3.11 -3.09
CA ALA A 31 1.64 -1.97 -3.01
C ALA A 31 1.35 -1.37 -4.39
N SER A 32 0.41 -0.43 -4.45
CA SER A 32 0.05 0.28 -5.67
C SER A 32 -0.20 1.77 -5.46
N ILE A 33 -0.09 2.51 -6.56
CA ILE A 33 -0.48 3.91 -6.74
C ILE A 33 -1.41 3.96 -7.95
N LEU A 34 -2.53 4.67 -7.83
CA LEU A 34 -3.38 5.03 -8.97
C LEU A 34 -2.97 6.42 -9.46
N ASN A 35 -2.38 6.47 -10.65
CA ASN A 35 -1.90 7.68 -11.29
C ASN A 35 -2.93 8.18 -12.31
N PHE A 36 -3.09 9.50 -12.43
CA PHE A 36 -3.94 10.15 -13.41
C PHE A 36 -3.10 11.15 -14.21
N THR A 37 -3.13 11.04 -15.53
CA THR A 37 -2.51 12.00 -16.46
C THR A 37 -3.54 12.94 -17.08
N SER A 38 -4.80 12.50 -17.13
CA SER A 38 -5.98 13.31 -17.43
C SER A 38 -7.21 12.65 -16.77
N VAL A 39 -8.40 13.23 -16.94
CA VAL A 39 -9.66 12.68 -16.40
C VAL A 39 -9.90 11.25 -16.89
N ASP A 40 -9.60 10.97 -18.16
CA ASP A 40 -9.84 9.67 -18.79
C ASP A 40 -8.60 8.76 -18.82
N GLN A 41 -7.41 9.31 -18.53
CA GLN A 41 -6.15 8.56 -18.57
C GLN A 41 -5.65 8.26 -17.16
N ARG A 42 -5.99 7.06 -16.68
CA ARG A 42 -5.54 6.50 -15.40
C ARG A 42 -4.66 5.27 -15.60
N SER A 43 -3.62 5.14 -14.80
CA SER A 43 -2.72 3.99 -14.80
C SER A 43 -2.37 3.54 -13.37
N THR A 44 -2.10 2.26 -13.19
CA THR A 44 -1.70 1.72 -11.88
C THR A 44 -0.21 1.44 -11.87
N ILE A 45 0.49 1.97 -10.88
CA ILE A 45 1.92 1.72 -10.64
C ILE A 45 2.03 0.76 -9.45
N LEU A 46 2.78 -0.32 -9.59
CA LEU A 46 3.05 -1.27 -8.51
C LEU A 46 4.46 -1.07 -7.97
N PHE A 47 4.62 -1.22 -6.66
CA PHE A 47 5.93 -1.10 -6.00
C PHE A 47 6.05 -2.04 -4.81
N GLN A 48 7.28 -2.42 -4.47
CA GLN A 48 7.59 -3.32 -3.36
C GLN A 48 8.04 -2.54 -2.12
N ALA A 49 8.15 -3.24 -0.99
CA ALA A 49 8.81 -2.68 0.18
C ALA A 49 10.30 -2.49 -0.12
N VAL A 50 10.91 -1.51 0.53
CA VAL A 50 12.37 -1.39 0.53
C VAL A 50 12.99 -2.66 1.14
N PRO A 51 14.24 -3.01 0.75
CA PRO A 51 14.95 -4.12 1.38
C PRO A 51 15.01 -3.96 2.90
N ASP A 52 15.01 -5.08 3.62
CA ASP A 52 15.07 -5.04 5.10
C ASP A 52 16.35 -4.35 5.61
N SER A 53 17.44 -4.38 4.84
CA SER A 53 18.70 -3.67 5.15
C SER A 53 18.59 -2.15 5.10
N GLU A 54 17.66 -1.61 4.32
CA GLU A 54 17.43 -0.17 4.14
C GLU A 54 16.24 0.32 4.95
N ARG A 55 15.60 -0.58 5.71
CA ARG A 55 14.41 -0.28 6.48
C ARG A 55 14.75 0.53 7.73
N VAL A 56 13.99 1.60 7.94
CA VAL A 56 13.98 2.35 9.20
C VAL A 56 13.02 1.68 10.18
N ILE A 57 13.53 1.23 11.33
CA ILE A 57 12.72 0.75 12.44
C ILE A 57 12.36 1.96 13.31
N PRO A 58 11.07 2.34 13.43
CA PRO A 58 10.68 3.45 14.28
C PRO A 58 11.03 3.13 15.74
N SER A 59 11.43 4.17 16.49
CA SER A 59 11.67 4.04 17.92
C SER A 59 10.39 3.62 18.65
N LEU A 60 10.53 2.77 19.66
CA LEU A 60 9.41 2.36 20.49
C LEU A 60 8.89 3.57 21.26
N THR A 61 7.73 4.07 20.87
CA THR A 61 6.98 5.04 21.68
C THR A 61 6.13 4.24 22.66
N ILE A 62 6.62 4.12 23.90
CA ILE A 62 5.84 3.53 24.98
C ILE A 62 4.83 4.60 25.42
N THR A 63 3.59 4.51 24.94
CA THR A 63 2.52 5.28 25.57
C THR A 63 2.28 4.69 26.96
N PRO A 64 2.37 5.49 28.04
CA PRO A 64 1.93 5.02 29.34
C PRO A 64 0.42 4.79 29.25
N TYR A 65 0.03 3.53 29.15
CA TYR A 65 -1.37 3.16 29.30
C TYR A 65 -1.71 3.32 30.79
N PHE A 66 -2.68 4.17 31.10
CA PHE A 66 -3.17 4.49 32.45
C PHE A 66 -2.26 5.39 33.31
N LEU A 67 -1.85 6.55 32.80
CA LEU A 67 -1.48 7.70 33.66
C LEU A 67 -2.55 8.78 33.58
#